data_AF-A0A367X9Z1-F1
#
_entry.id   AF-A0A367X9Z1-F1
#
_cell.length_a   1.000
_cell.length_b   1.000
_cell.length_c   1.000
_cell.angle_alpha   90.00
_cell.angle_beta   90.00
_cell.angle_gamma   90.00
#
_symmetry.space_group_name_H-M   'P 1'
#
loop_
_entity.id
_entity.type
_entity.pdbx_description
1 polymer ?
#
loop_
_entity_poly.entity_id
_entity_poly.type
_entity_poly.pdbx_seq_one_letter_code
_entity_poly.pdbx_strand_id
1 'polypeptide(L)'
;MKESHENRSDLAPDSKAEKFGGNASFPRKSAAKGKDRNPREPKKPRRVTRDYLMNYATWYLERFAASRARLEKLMRGKIRLSVAEYGTDPQEAEEWMKSVLNTCENAGFINDTAYAKGRARSLLRKGKAMRVIAADLNARGIASHMIDDTITDLRQEADQAAYEDIRGTDPNLAAAAAYARRRRLGPFRRPDQRDEKRDKDLAALARQGFGYDTATRIIDGDLDHLNDLLSMIDGI
;
A
#
# COMPACT_ATOMS: atom_id res chain seq x y z
N MET A 1 -22.77 10.66 72.04
CA MET A 1 -22.52 12.07 72.44
C MET A 1 -21.57 12.65 71.39
N LYS A 2 -22.01 13.53 70.48
CA LYS A 2 -22.06 15.02 70.65
C LYS A 2 -20.67 15.56 71.04
N GLU A 3 -20.04 16.54 70.39
CA GLU A 3 -20.47 17.58 69.46
C GLU A 3 -19.19 18.36 69.01
N SER A 4 -19.27 19.03 67.85
CA SER A 4 -18.67 20.34 67.49
C SER A 4 -17.15 20.64 67.45
N HIS A 5 -16.69 20.86 66.20
CA HIS A 5 -16.02 22.05 65.65
C HIS A 5 -15.24 23.05 66.54
N GLU A 6 -14.03 23.40 66.08
CA GLU A 6 -13.48 24.77 65.92
C GLU A 6 -12.13 24.68 65.17
N ASN A 7 -12.08 24.85 63.84
CA ASN A 7 -11.75 26.10 63.12
C ASN A 7 -10.70 27.01 63.80
N ARG A 8 -9.47 26.99 63.29
CA ARG A 8 -8.55 28.13 63.33
C ARG A 8 -7.98 28.39 61.95
N SER A 9 -8.43 29.50 61.41
CA SER A 9 -7.88 30.25 60.30
C SER A 9 -6.55 30.89 60.68
N ASP A 10 -5.82 31.30 59.63
CA ASP A 10 -4.95 32.48 59.55
C ASP A 10 -3.49 32.15 59.18
N LEU A 11 -3.17 32.27 57.88
CA LEU A 11 -2.30 33.34 57.35
C LEU A 11 -2.12 33.17 55.82
N ALA A 12 -2.69 34.09 55.06
CA ALA A 12 -2.15 34.58 53.79
C ALA A 12 -1.82 36.08 54.04
N PRO A 13 -0.96 36.79 53.28
CA PRO A 13 -0.80 36.64 51.82
C PRO A 13 0.60 36.94 51.25
N ASP A 14 0.65 36.95 49.91
CA ASP A 14 1.52 37.77 49.04
C ASP A 14 2.74 37.09 48.39
N SER A 15 2.57 36.66 47.14
CA SER A 15 3.37 37.21 46.03
C SER A 15 2.74 36.89 44.67
N LYS A 16 2.66 37.94 43.86
CA LYS A 16 2.12 37.99 42.50
C LYS A 16 3.06 37.35 41.47
N ALA A 17 2.43 36.90 40.37
CA ALA A 17 2.99 36.70 39.03
C ALA A 17 4.04 35.58 38.90
N GLU A 18 3.99 34.66 37.93
CA GLU A 18 3.92 34.93 36.51
C GLU A 18 3.05 33.89 35.77
N LYS A 19 2.16 34.38 34.92
CA LYS A 19 1.47 33.57 33.91
C LYS A 19 2.47 33.32 32.79
N PHE A 20 3.02 32.11 32.69
CA PHE A 20 3.77 31.73 31.50
C PHE A 20 2.81 31.57 30.32
N GLY A 21 2.86 32.59 29.46
CA GLY A 21 2.19 32.64 28.17
C GLY A 21 2.85 31.71 27.16
N GLY A 22 2.00 31.05 26.36
CA GLY A 22 2.44 30.24 25.24
C GLY A 22 1.30 29.72 24.37
N ASN A 23 0.10 30.32 24.42
CA ASN A 23 -0.89 30.07 23.38
C ASN A 23 -0.52 30.93 22.18
N ALA A 24 0.16 30.32 21.21
CA ALA A 24 0.32 30.88 19.88
C ALA A 24 -1.07 31.10 19.27
N SER A 25 -1.64 32.27 19.52
CA SER A 25 -2.85 32.76 18.90
C SER A 25 -2.50 33.11 17.46
N PHE A 26 -2.62 32.13 16.57
CA PHE A 26 -2.66 32.42 15.14
C PHE A 26 -3.87 33.32 14.89
N PRO A 27 -3.70 34.53 14.30
CA PRO A 27 -4.84 35.31 13.88
C PRO A 27 -5.64 34.45 12.92
N ARG A 28 -6.91 34.15 13.28
CA ARG A 28 -7.86 33.52 12.37
C ARG A 28 -7.99 34.45 11.17
N LYS A 29 -7.19 34.20 10.15
CA LYS A 29 -7.29 34.85 8.85
C LYS A 29 -8.74 34.66 8.43
N SER A 30 -9.43 35.79 8.28
CA SER A 30 -10.81 35.89 7.85
C SER A 30 -11.09 34.88 6.74
N ALA A 31 -12.21 34.18 6.89
CA ALA A 31 -12.67 33.17 5.96
C ALA A 31 -12.49 33.65 4.52
N ALA A 32 -11.48 33.09 3.84
CA ALA A 32 -11.35 33.25 2.40
C ALA A 32 -12.64 32.67 1.81
N LYS A 33 -13.48 33.56 1.28
CA LYS A 33 -14.70 33.29 0.54
C LYS A 33 -14.47 32.03 -0.29
N GLY A 34 -15.06 30.92 0.15
CA GLY A 34 -15.01 29.67 -0.58
C GLY A 34 -15.53 29.97 -1.97
N LYS A 35 -14.66 29.90 -2.98
CA LYS A 35 -15.04 30.08 -4.38
C LYS A 35 -16.23 29.14 -4.61
N ASP A 36 -17.42 29.70 -4.88
CA ASP A 36 -18.64 28.95 -5.18
C ASP A 36 -18.31 27.92 -6.26
N ARG A 37 -18.01 26.69 -5.83
CA ARG A 37 -17.88 25.57 -6.74
C ARG A 37 -19.30 25.12 -6.97
N ASN A 38 -19.96 25.77 -7.91
CA ASN A 38 -21.27 25.36 -8.40
C ASN A 38 -21.20 23.83 -8.62
N PRO A 39 -22.07 23.02 -7.99
CA PRO A 39 -22.03 21.57 -8.15
C PRO A 39 -22.19 21.26 -9.64
N ARG A 40 -21.11 20.87 -10.31
CA ARG A 40 -21.20 20.47 -11.71
C ARG A 40 -22.12 19.27 -11.77
N GLU A 41 -23.18 19.37 -12.55
CA GLU A 41 -24.05 18.24 -12.82
C GLU A 41 -23.20 17.04 -13.24
N PRO A 42 -23.48 15.84 -12.70
CA PRO A 42 -22.71 14.66 -13.03
C PRO A 42 -22.81 14.43 -14.54
N LYS A 43 -21.65 14.46 -15.22
CA LYS A 43 -21.60 14.20 -16.66
C LYS A 43 -22.23 12.85 -16.95
N LYS A 44 -23.22 12.83 -17.83
CA LYS A 44 -23.85 11.61 -18.30
C LYS A 44 -22.79 10.61 -18.78
N PRO A 45 -22.92 9.32 -18.45
CA PRO A 45 -22.01 8.30 -18.96
C PRO A 45 -22.06 8.29 -20.48
N ARG A 46 -21.01 7.81 -21.15
CA ARG A 46 -21.02 7.65 -22.61
C ARG A 46 -21.72 6.35 -22.97
N ARG A 47 -22.41 6.33 -24.12
CA ARG A 47 -22.93 5.09 -24.70
C ARG A 47 -21.74 4.18 -25.05
N VAL A 48 -21.79 2.95 -24.57
CA VAL A 48 -20.78 1.94 -24.84
C VAL A 48 -21.00 1.39 -26.25
N THR A 49 -19.90 1.31 -26.99
CA THR A 49 -19.75 0.61 -28.27
C THR A 49 -18.42 -0.15 -28.22
N ARG A 50 -18.18 -1.06 -29.17
CA ARG A 50 -16.87 -1.73 -29.29
C ARG A 50 -15.72 -0.72 -29.40
N ASP A 51 -15.85 0.28 -30.26
CA ASP A 51 -14.81 1.30 -30.46
C ASP A 51 -14.59 2.16 -29.21
N TYR A 52 -15.66 2.46 -28.48
CA TYR A 52 -15.54 3.13 -27.19
C TYR A 52 -14.71 2.32 -26.19
N LEU A 53 -14.96 1.00 -26.09
CA LEU A 53 -14.21 0.11 -25.22
C LEU A 53 -12.76 -0.04 -25.66
N MET A 54 -12.50 -0.13 -26.97
CA MET A 54 -11.15 -0.18 -27.53
C MET A 54 -10.38 1.11 -27.22
N ASN A 55 -10.96 2.28 -27.48
CA ASN A 55 -10.33 3.57 -27.16
C ASN A 55 -10.06 3.71 -25.66
N TYR A 56 -10.98 3.25 -24.82
CA TYR A 56 -10.79 3.21 -23.38
C TYR A 56 -9.65 2.28 -22.96
N ALA A 57 -9.56 1.09 -23.57
CA ALA A 57 -8.48 0.12 -23.33
C ALA A 57 -7.12 0.72 -23.66
N THR A 58 -6.97 1.26 -24.87
CA THR A 58 -5.73 1.87 -25.36
C THR A 58 -5.29 3.01 -24.43
N TRP A 59 -6.19 3.98 -24.17
CA TRP A 59 -5.89 5.09 -23.27
C TRP A 59 -5.46 4.64 -21.86
N TYR A 60 -6.07 3.56 -21.36
CA TYR A 60 -5.75 3.03 -20.03
C TYR A 60 -4.40 2.31 -20.01
N LEU A 61 -4.14 1.44 -20.99
CA LEU A 61 -2.94 0.60 -21.06
C LEU A 61 -1.69 1.41 -21.43
N GLU A 62 -1.83 2.52 -22.16
CA GLU A 62 -0.74 3.47 -22.40
C GLU A 62 -0.16 4.07 -21.11
N ARG A 63 -0.97 4.14 -20.05
CA ARG A 63 -0.63 4.84 -18.81
C ARG A 63 -0.37 3.90 -17.64
N PHE A 64 -1.01 2.75 -17.64
CA PHE A 64 -1.05 1.85 -16.50
C PHE A 64 -0.85 0.40 -16.93
N ALA A 65 0.13 -0.27 -16.31
CA ALA A 65 0.20 -1.72 -16.34
C ALA A 65 -1.02 -2.31 -15.62
N ALA A 66 -1.68 -3.29 -16.25
CA ALA A 66 -2.91 -3.89 -15.73
C ALA A 66 -3.02 -5.37 -16.12
N SER A 67 -3.64 -6.14 -15.24
CA SER A 67 -4.08 -7.50 -15.57
C SER A 67 -5.33 -7.47 -16.43
N ARG A 68 -5.59 -8.58 -17.13
CA ARG A 68 -6.83 -8.80 -17.90
C ARG A 68 -8.06 -8.56 -17.04
N ALA A 69 -8.13 -9.21 -15.88
CA ALA A 69 -9.25 -9.10 -14.95
C ALA A 69 -9.47 -7.67 -14.42
N ARG A 70 -8.39 -6.89 -14.26
CA ARG A 70 -8.49 -5.47 -13.87
C ARG A 70 -9.16 -4.65 -14.96
N LEU A 71 -8.75 -4.81 -16.21
CA LEU A 71 -9.31 -4.08 -17.33
C LEU A 71 -10.78 -4.49 -17.58
N GLU A 72 -11.07 -5.78 -17.49
CA GLU A 72 -12.43 -6.31 -17.55
C GLU A 72 -13.34 -5.67 -16.49
N LYS A 73 -12.91 -5.65 -15.22
CA LYS A 73 -13.68 -5.01 -14.13
C LYS A 73 -13.99 -3.54 -14.41
N LEU A 74 -13.03 -2.82 -15.00
CA LEU A 74 -13.22 -1.41 -15.37
C LEU A 74 -14.23 -1.26 -16.51
N MET A 75 -14.13 -2.10 -17.55
CA MET A 75 -15.06 -2.10 -18.68
C MET A 75 -16.48 -2.49 -18.26
N ARG A 76 -16.66 -3.51 -17.41
CA ARG A 76 -17.95 -3.87 -16.81
C ARG A 76 -18.60 -2.69 -16.08
N GLY A 77 -17.80 -1.88 -15.39
CA GLY A 77 -18.27 -0.64 -14.78
C GLY A 77 -18.82 0.37 -15.78
N LYS A 78 -18.19 0.49 -16.97
CA LYS A 78 -18.68 1.35 -18.06
C LYS A 78 -19.95 0.79 -18.70
N ILE A 79 -19.98 -0.50 -18.97
CA ILE A 79 -21.14 -1.20 -19.52
C ILE A 79 -22.35 -0.99 -18.63
N ARG A 80 -22.22 -1.25 -17.32
CA ARG A 80 -23.31 -1.06 -16.36
C ARG A 80 -23.91 0.36 -16.39
N LEU A 81 -23.06 1.38 -16.48
CA LEU A 81 -23.53 2.77 -16.57
C LEU A 81 -24.22 3.07 -17.90
N SER A 82 -23.73 2.52 -19.01
CA SER A 82 -24.36 2.67 -20.33
C SER A 82 -25.70 1.95 -20.43
N VAL A 83 -25.81 0.75 -19.86
CA VAL A 83 -27.07 -0.01 -19.80
C VAL A 83 -28.12 0.81 -19.04
N ALA A 84 -27.76 1.37 -17.88
CA ALA A 84 -28.69 2.14 -17.06
C ALA A 84 -29.18 3.44 -17.73
N GLU A 85 -28.32 4.13 -18.48
CA GLU A 85 -28.67 5.41 -19.12
C GLU A 85 -29.31 5.25 -20.51
N TYR A 86 -28.86 4.26 -21.30
CA TYR A 86 -29.17 4.15 -22.73
C TYR A 86 -29.86 2.84 -23.13
N GLY A 87 -30.10 1.91 -22.19
CA GLY A 87 -30.69 0.61 -22.50
C GLY A 87 -29.86 -0.22 -23.48
N THR A 88 -28.53 -0.07 -23.46
CA THR A 88 -27.61 -0.89 -24.27
C THR A 88 -27.85 -2.37 -23.93
N ASP A 89 -27.85 -3.26 -24.93
CA ASP A 89 -27.96 -4.70 -24.68
C ASP A 89 -26.73 -5.18 -23.87
N PRO A 90 -26.93 -5.71 -22.65
CA PRO A 90 -25.82 -6.23 -21.84
C PRO A 90 -25.04 -7.35 -22.52
N GLN A 91 -25.70 -8.20 -23.31
CA GLN A 91 -25.04 -9.35 -23.93
C GLN A 91 -24.12 -8.90 -25.07
N GLU A 92 -24.62 -8.06 -25.98
CA GLU A 92 -23.81 -7.45 -27.04
C GLU A 92 -22.62 -6.67 -26.46
N ALA A 93 -22.84 -5.87 -25.40
CA ALA A 93 -21.78 -5.10 -24.77
C ALA A 93 -20.68 -5.99 -24.13
N GLU A 94 -21.07 -7.15 -23.59
CA GLU A 94 -20.15 -8.15 -23.06
C GLU A 94 -19.31 -8.80 -24.16
N GLU A 95 -19.90 -9.09 -25.32
CA GLU A 95 -19.20 -9.63 -26.49
C GLU A 95 -18.17 -8.63 -27.04
N TRP A 96 -18.54 -7.34 -27.11
CA TRP A 96 -17.60 -6.28 -27.47
C TRP A 96 -16.41 -6.21 -26.50
N MET A 97 -16.68 -6.28 -25.19
CA MET A 97 -15.63 -6.29 -24.18
C MET A 97 -14.68 -7.48 -24.35
N LYS A 98 -15.21 -8.70 -24.50
CA LYS A 98 -14.41 -9.91 -24.74
C LYS A 98 -13.56 -9.77 -26.01
N SER A 99 -14.14 -9.25 -27.09
CA SER A 99 -13.42 -8.98 -28.35
C SER A 99 -12.26 -8.01 -28.16
N VAL A 100 -12.47 -6.91 -27.42
CA VAL A 100 -11.43 -5.93 -27.11
C VAL A 100 -10.34 -6.52 -26.23
N LEU A 101 -10.68 -7.23 -25.15
CA LEU A 101 -9.71 -7.86 -24.27
C LEU A 101 -8.82 -8.85 -25.03
N ASN A 102 -9.41 -9.69 -25.88
CA ASN A 102 -8.66 -10.64 -26.71
C ASN A 102 -7.76 -9.92 -27.73
N THR A 103 -8.22 -8.81 -28.30
CA THR A 103 -7.41 -7.99 -29.21
C THR A 103 -6.20 -7.40 -28.48
N CYS A 104 -6.39 -6.85 -27.27
CA CYS A 104 -5.30 -6.30 -26.48
C CYS A 104 -4.31 -7.37 -26.01
N GLU A 105 -4.79 -8.57 -25.67
CA GLU A 105 -3.94 -9.70 -25.28
C GLU A 105 -3.12 -10.25 -26.46
N ASN A 106 -3.76 -10.49 -27.61
CA ASN A 106 -3.07 -10.96 -28.82
C ASN A 106 -2.04 -9.95 -29.35
N ALA A 107 -2.30 -8.65 -29.16
CA ALA A 107 -1.36 -7.59 -29.49
C ALA A 107 -0.24 -7.39 -28.43
N GLY A 108 -0.26 -8.14 -27.32
CA GLY A 108 0.74 -8.08 -26.26
C GLY A 108 0.59 -6.90 -25.29
N PHE A 109 -0.47 -6.09 -25.40
CA PHE A 109 -0.74 -5.00 -24.45
C PHE A 109 -1.20 -5.50 -23.08
N ILE A 110 -1.78 -6.70 -23.04
CA ILE A 110 -2.12 -7.40 -21.80
C ILE A 110 -1.23 -8.64 -21.74
N ASN A 111 -0.48 -8.77 -20.64
CA ASN A 111 0.32 -9.94 -20.34
C ASN A 111 0.33 -10.15 -18.83
N ASP A 112 -0.52 -11.06 -18.36
CA ASP A 112 -0.70 -11.31 -16.93
C ASP A 112 0.56 -11.87 -16.28
N THR A 113 1.39 -12.63 -17.01
CA THR A 113 2.68 -13.15 -16.53
C THR A 113 3.67 -12.02 -16.27
N ALA A 114 3.90 -11.18 -17.28
CA ALA A 114 4.81 -10.03 -17.16
C ALA A 114 4.32 -9.05 -16.10
N TYR A 115 3.01 -8.83 -16.04
CA TYR A 115 2.37 -8.03 -15.01
C TYR A 115 2.63 -8.57 -13.61
N ALA A 116 2.40 -9.87 -13.39
CA ALA A 116 2.59 -10.52 -12.10
C ALA A 116 4.05 -10.40 -11.64
N LYS A 117 5.02 -10.74 -12.51
CA LYS A 117 6.46 -10.63 -12.23
C LYS A 117 6.88 -9.21 -11.85
N GLY A 118 6.60 -8.23 -12.70
CA GLY A 118 6.98 -6.83 -12.45
C GLY A 118 6.36 -6.28 -11.16
N ARG A 119 5.12 -6.66 -10.89
CA ARG A 119 4.41 -6.26 -9.68
C ARG A 119 4.96 -6.94 -8.42
N ALA A 120 5.25 -8.24 -8.48
CA ALA A 120 5.81 -9.00 -7.38
C ALA A 120 7.18 -8.43 -6.96
N ARG A 121 8.08 -8.18 -7.92
CA ARG A 121 9.36 -7.49 -7.69
C ARG A 121 9.17 -6.12 -7.04
N SER A 122 8.22 -5.32 -7.51
CA SER A 122 7.93 -4.00 -6.92
C SER A 122 7.48 -4.09 -5.46
N LEU A 123 6.64 -5.08 -5.13
CA LEU A 123 6.13 -5.26 -3.77
C LEU A 123 7.19 -5.83 -2.83
N LEU A 124 8.02 -6.75 -3.31
CA LEU A 124 9.14 -7.29 -2.54
C LEU A 124 10.10 -6.18 -2.12
N ARG A 125 10.54 -5.33 -3.05
CA ARG A 125 11.38 -4.14 -2.75
C ARG A 125 10.74 -3.16 -1.78
N LYS A 126 9.40 -3.06 -1.77
CA LYS A 126 8.65 -2.24 -0.80
C LYS A 126 8.61 -2.86 0.59
N GLY A 127 9.10 -4.08 0.74
CA GLY A 127 9.13 -4.86 1.96
C GLY A 127 7.79 -5.48 2.30
N LYS A 128 7.18 -6.17 1.33
CA LYS A 128 5.99 -7.00 1.52
C LYS A 128 6.39 -8.47 1.60
N ALA A 129 5.78 -9.20 2.53
CA ALA A 129 5.97 -10.64 2.62
C ALA A 129 5.42 -11.36 1.37
N MET A 130 6.05 -12.47 0.98
CA MET A 130 5.66 -13.27 -0.19
C MET A 130 4.17 -13.64 -0.20
N ARG A 131 3.62 -14.02 0.97
CA ARG A 131 2.18 -14.32 1.10
C ARG A 131 1.27 -13.12 0.81
N VAL A 132 1.72 -11.91 1.15
CA VAL A 132 0.99 -10.67 0.87
C VAL A 132 1.10 -10.31 -0.61
N ILE A 133 2.23 -10.60 -1.24
CA ILE A 133 2.40 -10.47 -2.69
C ILE A 133 1.43 -11.40 -3.42
N ALA A 134 1.40 -12.69 -3.06
CA ALA A 134 0.47 -13.67 -3.62
C ALA A 134 -1.00 -13.23 -3.47
N ALA A 135 -1.39 -12.75 -2.28
CA ALA A 135 -2.74 -12.24 -2.04
C ALA A 135 -3.07 -10.99 -2.88
N ASP A 136 -2.11 -10.07 -3.08
CA ASP A 136 -2.31 -8.88 -3.93
C ASP A 136 -2.45 -9.26 -5.41
N LEU A 137 -1.71 -10.26 -5.89
CA LEU A 137 -1.85 -10.80 -7.25
C LEU A 137 -3.22 -11.49 -7.44
N ASN A 138 -3.64 -12.29 -6.47
CA ASN A 138 -4.95 -12.94 -6.49
C ASN A 138 -6.09 -11.89 -6.52
N ALA A 139 -6.00 -10.84 -5.70
CA ALA A 139 -6.97 -9.74 -5.69
C ALA A 139 -7.02 -8.96 -7.03
N ARG A 140 -6.01 -9.14 -7.91
CA ARG A 140 -5.94 -8.57 -9.26
C ARG A 140 -6.42 -9.53 -10.34
N GLY A 141 -6.90 -10.71 -9.95
CA GLY A 141 -7.43 -11.74 -10.84
C GLY A 141 -6.35 -12.50 -11.60
N ILE A 142 -5.12 -12.56 -11.08
CA ILE A 142 -4.09 -13.45 -11.64
C ILE A 142 -4.43 -14.88 -11.25
N ALA A 143 -4.33 -15.80 -12.20
CA ALA A 143 -4.62 -17.22 -11.99
C ALA A 143 -3.65 -17.86 -10.98
N SER A 144 -4.13 -18.83 -10.20
CA SER A 144 -3.33 -19.44 -9.11
C SER A 144 -2.00 -20.00 -9.60
N HIS A 145 -1.98 -20.76 -10.71
CA HIS A 145 -0.75 -21.33 -11.26
C HIS A 145 0.28 -20.24 -11.61
N MET A 146 -0.16 -19.12 -12.19
CA MET A 146 0.73 -18.00 -12.51
C MET A 146 1.27 -17.31 -11.26
N ILE A 147 0.49 -17.30 -10.17
CA ILE A 147 0.96 -16.78 -8.87
C ILE A 147 2.04 -17.71 -8.33
N ASP A 148 1.81 -19.02 -8.35
CA ASP A 148 2.77 -20.01 -7.86
C ASP A 148 4.08 -19.95 -8.65
N ASP A 149 4.01 -19.85 -9.99
CA ASP A 149 5.16 -19.63 -10.87
C ASP A 149 5.87 -18.32 -10.53
N THR A 150 5.12 -17.22 -10.39
CA THR A 150 5.68 -15.89 -10.08
C THR A 150 6.41 -15.88 -8.73
N ILE A 151 5.86 -16.54 -7.71
CA ILE A 151 6.48 -16.62 -6.38
C ILE A 151 7.72 -17.51 -6.43
N THR A 152 7.70 -18.59 -7.20
CA THR A 152 8.87 -19.46 -7.41
C THR A 152 9.99 -18.72 -8.11
N ASP A 153 9.69 -18.05 -9.22
CA ASP A 153 10.64 -17.22 -9.97
C ASP A 153 11.22 -16.12 -9.09
N LEU A 154 10.38 -15.41 -8.32
CA LEU A 154 10.83 -14.34 -7.45
C LEU A 154 11.77 -14.82 -6.34
N ARG A 155 11.58 -16.05 -5.83
CA ARG A 155 12.52 -16.67 -4.88
C ARG A 155 13.86 -16.97 -5.53
N GLN A 156 13.85 -17.54 -6.73
CA GLN A 156 15.07 -17.84 -7.48
C GLN A 156 15.83 -16.57 -7.83
N GLU A 157 15.15 -15.52 -8.27
CA GLU A 157 15.77 -14.23 -8.55
C GLU A 157 16.43 -13.61 -7.31
N ALA A 158 15.75 -13.68 -6.16
CA ALA A 158 16.28 -13.20 -4.88
C ALA A 158 17.52 -13.99 -4.43
N ASP A 159 17.49 -15.31 -4.61
CA ASP A 159 18.61 -16.18 -4.28
C ASP A 159 19.81 -15.99 -5.22
N GLN A 160 19.55 -15.73 -6.50
CA GLN A 160 20.59 -15.43 -7.49
C GLN A 160 21.27 -14.08 -7.23
N ALA A 161 20.50 -13.08 -6.79
CA ALA A 161 20.99 -11.75 -6.45
C ALA A 161 21.78 -11.69 -5.13
N ALA A 162 21.63 -12.71 -4.27
CA ALA A 162 22.29 -12.79 -2.98
C ALA A 162 23.81 -13.03 -3.11
N TYR A 163 24.58 -12.50 -2.16
CA TYR A 163 25.98 -12.92 -1.97
C TYR A 163 26.06 -14.39 -1.57
N GLU A 164 27.22 -15.02 -1.83
CA GLU A 164 27.41 -16.45 -1.65
C GLU A 164 27.14 -16.94 -0.22
N ASP A 165 27.47 -16.12 0.77
CA ASP A 165 27.32 -16.39 2.20
C ASP A 165 25.86 -16.39 2.70
N ILE A 166 24.97 -15.68 2.01
CA ILE A 166 23.55 -15.58 2.36
C ILE A 166 22.62 -16.24 1.32
N ARG A 167 23.15 -16.94 0.31
CA ARG A 167 22.32 -17.80 -0.56
C ARG A 167 21.57 -18.85 0.26
N GLY A 168 20.39 -19.23 -0.22
CA GLY A 168 19.46 -20.13 0.44
C GLY A 168 18.63 -19.47 1.55
N THR A 169 18.85 -18.19 1.84
CA THR A 169 18.09 -17.44 2.84
C THR A 169 16.68 -17.14 2.33
N ASP A 170 15.68 -17.20 3.23
CA ASP A 170 14.30 -16.82 2.89
C ASP A 170 14.24 -15.33 2.45
N PRO A 171 13.79 -15.03 1.22
CA PRO A 171 13.63 -13.66 0.75
C PRO A 171 12.71 -12.77 1.60
N ASN A 172 11.86 -13.37 2.45
CA ASN A 172 11.08 -12.59 3.42
C ASN A 172 11.95 -11.85 4.44
N LEU A 173 13.11 -12.39 4.83
CA LEU A 173 14.05 -11.72 5.74
C LEU A 173 14.58 -10.44 5.09
N ALA A 174 15.03 -10.56 3.84
CA ALA A 174 15.50 -9.45 3.04
C ALA A 174 14.40 -8.38 2.80
N ALA A 175 13.18 -8.81 2.49
CA ALA A 175 12.03 -7.90 2.34
C ALA A 175 11.67 -7.20 3.67
N ALA A 176 11.74 -7.91 4.80
CA ALA A 176 11.49 -7.33 6.11
C ALA A 176 12.58 -6.31 6.50
N ALA A 177 13.85 -6.61 6.24
CA ALA A 177 14.96 -5.68 6.38
C ALA A 177 14.74 -4.42 5.52
N ALA A 178 14.32 -4.58 4.25
CA ALA A 178 14.02 -3.46 3.36
C ALA A 178 12.89 -2.55 3.89
N TYR A 179 11.84 -3.15 4.47
CA TYR A 179 10.80 -2.38 5.15
C TYR A 179 11.33 -1.63 6.37
N ALA A 180 12.10 -2.32 7.22
CA ALA A 180 12.68 -1.77 8.44
C ALA A 180 13.63 -0.60 8.14
N ARG A 181 14.52 -0.74 7.15
CA ARG A 181 15.41 0.33 6.65
C ARG A 181 14.62 1.55 6.22
N ARG A 182 13.64 1.35 5.33
CA ARG A 182 12.82 2.44 4.76
C ARG A 182 11.99 3.18 5.82
N ARG A 183 11.56 2.48 6.88
CA ARG A 183 10.74 3.04 7.96
C ARG A 183 11.53 3.39 9.22
N ARG A 184 12.86 3.20 9.24
CA ARG A 184 13.75 3.42 10.39
C ARG A 184 13.22 2.69 11.64
N LEU A 185 12.99 1.39 11.50
CA LEU A 185 12.56 0.50 12.59
C LEU A 185 13.79 -0.18 13.23
N GLY A 186 13.67 -0.55 14.49
CA GLY A 186 14.64 -1.39 15.20
C GLY A 186 16.09 -0.92 15.01
N PRO A 187 16.99 -1.74 14.43
CA PRO A 187 18.41 -1.40 14.28
C PRO A 187 18.67 -0.16 13.41
N PHE A 188 17.76 0.19 12.50
CA PHE A 188 17.84 1.39 11.67
C PHE A 188 17.39 2.67 12.39
N ARG A 189 16.91 2.55 13.64
CA ARG A 189 16.58 3.67 14.52
C ARG A 189 17.77 4.02 15.42
N ARG A 190 17.75 5.25 15.95
CA ARG A 190 18.70 5.68 16.98
C ARG A 190 18.61 4.77 18.22
N PRO A 191 19.75 4.38 18.83
CA PRO A 191 19.78 3.41 19.93
C PRO A 191 18.90 3.75 21.13
N ASP A 192 18.83 5.03 21.50
CA ASP A 192 18.06 5.57 22.63
C ASP A 192 16.54 5.37 22.52
N GLN A 193 16.03 5.07 21.32
CA GLN A 193 14.60 4.94 21.04
C GLN A 193 14.16 3.51 20.73
N ARG A 194 15.08 2.54 20.69
CA ARG A 194 14.78 1.18 20.19
C ARG A 194 13.86 0.43 21.15
N ASP A 195 14.21 0.38 22.42
CA ASP A 195 13.49 -0.40 23.43
C ASP A 195 12.04 0.11 23.61
N GLU A 196 11.87 1.42 23.73
CA GLU A 196 10.53 2.07 23.90
C GLU A 196 9.60 1.83 22.71
N LYS A 197 10.15 1.47 21.54
CA LYS A 197 9.39 1.35 20.29
C LYS A 197 9.40 -0.05 19.71
N ARG A 198 10.06 -1.01 20.37
CA ARG A 198 10.22 -2.39 19.90
C ARG A 198 8.90 -3.02 19.51
N ASP A 199 7.89 -2.96 20.38
CA ASP A 199 6.57 -3.54 20.11
C ASP A 199 5.85 -2.87 18.94
N LYS A 200 6.01 -1.55 18.79
CA LYS A 200 5.44 -0.79 17.66
C LYS A 200 6.10 -1.18 16.34
N ASP A 201 7.39 -1.48 16.38
CA ASP A 201 8.18 -1.87 15.22
C ASP A 201 7.84 -3.31 14.79
N LEU A 202 7.71 -4.24 15.75
CA LEU A 202 7.20 -5.59 15.52
C LEU A 202 5.79 -5.57 14.90
N ALA A 203 4.89 -4.74 15.45
CA ALA A 203 3.54 -4.57 14.90
C ALA A 203 3.54 -3.93 13.49
N ALA A 204 4.54 -3.11 13.16
CA ALA A 204 4.68 -2.55 11.81
C ALA A 204 5.05 -3.62 10.77
N LEU A 205 5.96 -4.54 11.12
CA LEU A 205 6.34 -5.69 10.28
C LEU A 205 5.20 -6.71 10.14
N ALA A 206 4.48 -7.00 11.22
CA ALA A 206 3.31 -7.88 11.18
C ALA A 206 2.26 -7.38 10.16
N ARG A 207 2.02 -6.06 10.10
CA ARG A 207 1.12 -5.44 9.10
C ARG A 207 1.61 -5.54 7.66
N GLN A 208 2.89 -5.83 7.43
CA GLN A 208 3.41 -6.14 6.09
C GLN A 208 3.33 -7.63 5.74
N GLY A 209 2.86 -8.46 6.67
CA GLY A 209 2.69 -9.89 6.49
C GLY A 209 3.83 -10.73 7.04
N PHE A 210 4.78 -10.17 7.78
CA PHE A 210 5.85 -10.98 8.38
C PHE A 210 5.35 -11.70 9.63
N GLY A 211 5.85 -12.92 9.84
CA GLY A 211 5.60 -13.69 11.07
C GLY A 211 6.39 -13.11 12.25
N TYR A 212 6.06 -13.55 13.46
CA TYR A 212 6.72 -13.08 14.68
C TYR A 212 8.23 -13.37 14.69
N ASP A 213 8.64 -14.57 14.28
CA ASP A 213 10.05 -14.97 14.18
C ASP A 213 10.83 -14.05 13.22
N THR A 214 10.36 -13.89 11.98
CA THR A 214 10.96 -12.96 11.01
C THR A 214 11.02 -11.53 11.57
N ALA A 215 9.94 -11.05 12.18
CA ALA A 215 9.91 -9.70 12.73
C ALA A 215 10.93 -9.52 13.86
N THR A 216 11.03 -10.50 14.77
CA THR A 216 11.97 -10.48 15.89
C THR A 216 13.41 -10.49 15.39
N ARG A 217 13.75 -11.39 14.45
CA ARG A 217 15.10 -11.45 13.85
C ARG A 217 15.54 -10.12 13.24
N ILE A 218 14.60 -9.38 12.63
CA ILE A 218 14.91 -8.09 12.01
C ILE A 218 15.01 -6.95 13.02
N ILE A 219 14.18 -6.96 14.07
CA ILE A 219 14.18 -5.89 15.08
C ILE A 219 15.33 -6.04 16.08
N ASP A 220 15.70 -7.27 16.41
CA ASP A 220 16.77 -7.58 17.37
C ASP A 220 18.11 -7.91 16.67
N GLY A 221 18.15 -7.92 15.34
CA GLY A 221 19.35 -8.23 14.55
C GLY A 221 20.39 -7.10 14.54
N ASP A 222 21.62 -7.45 14.15
CA ASP A 222 22.69 -6.48 13.97
C ASP A 222 22.62 -5.80 12.59
N LEU A 223 23.19 -4.60 12.50
CA LEU A 223 23.06 -3.78 11.29
C LEU A 223 23.84 -4.35 10.11
N ASP A 224 24.95 -5.04 10.35
CA ASP A 224 25.84 -5.55 9.29
C ASP A 224 25.17 -6.72 8.58
N HIS A 225 24.67 -7.71 9.32
CA HIS A 225 23.89 -8.81 8.79
C HIS A 225 22.63 -8.33 8.04
N LEU A 226 21.95 -7.30 8.57
CA LEU A 226 20.80 -6.71 7.89
C LEU A 226 21.19 -6.01 6.58
N ASN A 227 22.39 -5.43 6.48
CA ASN A 227 22.89 -4.86 5.23
C ASN A 227 23.21 -5.95 4.22
N ASP A 228 23.72 -7.11 4.65
CA ASP A 228 23.94 -8.25 3.76
C ASP A 228 22.60 -8.73 3.18
N LEU A 229 21.57 -8.90 4.02
CA LEU A 229 20.23 -9.26 3.56
C LEU A 229 19.65 -8.27 2.54
N LEU A 230 19.98 -6.98 2.64
CA LEU A 230 19.47 -5.96 1.73
C LEU A 230 20.04 -6.11 0.31
N SER A 231 21.22 -6.71 0.15
CA SER A 231 21.82 -7.00 -1.16
C SER A 231 20.90 -7.86 -2.04
N MET A 232 20.17 -8.81 -1.44
CA MET A 232 19.20 -9.67 -2.13
C MET A 232 18.08 -8.87 -2.78
N ILE A 233 17.72 -7.71 -2.22
CA ILE A 233 16.61 -6.87 -2.71
C ILE A 233 17.10 -5.83 -3.71
N ASP A 234 18.30 -5.30 -3.50
CA ASP A 234 18.87 -4.24 -4.33
C ASP A 234 19.22 -4.78 -5.74
N GLY A 235 19.42 -6.10 -5.91
CA GLY A 235 19.65 -6.77 -7.20
C GLY A 235 18.40 -7.27 -7.96
N ILE A 236 17.23 -7.29 -7.32
CA ILE A 236 15.94 -7.66 -7.95
C ILE A 236 15.35 -6.45 -8.64
#